data_AF-A0AB72XQ70-F1
#
_entry.id   AF-A0AB72XQ70-F1
#
_cell.length_a   1.000
_cell.length_b   1.000
_cell.length_c   1.000
_cell.angle_alpha   90.00
_cell.angle_beta   90.00
_cell.angle_gamma   90.00
#
_symmetry.space_group_name_H-M   'P 1'
#
loop_
_entity.id
_entity.type
_entity.pdbx_description
1 polymer ?
#
loop_
_entity_poly.entity_id
_entity_poly.type
_entity_poly.pdbx_seq_one_letter_code
_entity_poly.pdbx_strand_id
1 'polypeptide(L)'
;MRAVLRRTVGAQWPILAGVNFWRRGALLIGIGVGVAAVLRLVLSEERAGLLVVRSKGIDFVTTVTVAAAMVYIASTIDPLGTG
;
A
#
# COMPACT_ATOMS: atom_id res chain seq x y z
N MET A 1 -31.47 -9.43 -10.20
CA MET A 1 -30.55 -8.46 -9.55
C MET A 1 -29.10 -8.95 -9.46
N ARG A 2 -28.80 -10.10 -8.80
CA ARG A 2 -27.41 -10.61 -8.63
C ARG A 2 -26.65 -10.87 -9.95
N ALA A 3 -27.35 -11.30 -11.01
CA ALA A 3 -26.75 -11.57 -12.32
C ALA A 3 -26.32 -10.30 -13.07
N VAL A 4 -27.09 -9.22 -12.96
CA VAL A 4 -26.75 -7.92 -13.58
C VAL A 4 -25.57 -7.29 -12.86
N LEU A 5 -25.56 -7.32 -11.52
CA LEU A 5 -24.45 -6.83 -10.71
C LEU A 5 -23.14 -7.60 -11.01
N ARG A 6 -23.20 -8.92 -11.18
CA ARG A 6 -22.04 -9.72 -11.57
C ARG A 6 -21.54 -9.39 -12.98
N ARG A 7 -22.45 -9.11 -13.93
CA ARG A 7 -22.10 -8.70 -15.30
C ARG A 7 -21.47 -7.31 -15.35
N THR A 8 -21.97 -6.35 -14.59
CA THR A 8 -21.42 -4.99 -14.57
C THR A 8 -20.10 -4.93 -13.79
N VAL A 9 -20.02 -5.53 -12.60
CA VAL A 9 -18.77 -5.63 -11.81
C VAL A 9 -17.71 -6.46 -12.55
N GLY A 10 -18.12 -7.51 -13.25
CA GLY A 10 -17.25 -8.34 -14.10
C GLY A 10 -16.88 -7.70 -15.44
N ALA A 11 -17.54 -6.60 -15.86
CA ALA A 11 -17.17 -5.85 -17.07
C ALA A 11 -16.38 -4.57 -16.73
N GLN A 12 -16.36 -4.14 -15.47
CA GLN A 12 -15.66 -2.92 -15.05
C GLN A 12 -14.16 -3.14 -14.81
N TRP A 13 -13.74 -4.36 -14.44
CA TRP A 13 -12.34 -4.64 -14.09
C TRP A 13 -11.33 -4.29 -15.19
N PRO A 14 -11.61 -4.43 -16.51
CA PRO A 14 -10.68 -4.00 -17.56
C PRO A 14 -10.53 -2.48 -17.61
N ILE A 15 -11.57 -1.73 -17.25
CA ILE A 15 -11.54 -0.27 -17.17
C ILE A 15 -10.67 0.16 -15.97
N LEU A 16 -10.82 -0.50 -14.82
CA LEU A 16 -9.96 -0.26 -13.66
C LEU A 16 -8.50 -0.60 -13.95
N ALA A 17 -8.25 -1.68 -14.70
CA ALA A 17 -6.91 -2.06 -15.15
C ALA A 17 -6.34 -1.06 -16.17
N GLY A 18 -7.11 -0.68 -17.20
CA GLY A 18 -6.69 0.17 -18.32
C GLY A 18 -6.42 1.63 -17.95
N VAL A 19 -6.99 2.13 -16.86
CA VAL A 19 -6.73 3.50 -16.36
C VAL A 19 -5.54 3.54 -15.38
N ASN A 20 -4.72 2.47 -15.31
CA ASN A 20 -3.56 2.36 -14.42
C ASN A 20 -3.90 2.55 -12.93
N PHE A 21 -5.14 2.28 -12.50
CA PHE A 21 -5.51 2.41 -11.08
C PHE A 21 -4.72 1.44 -10.20
N TRP A 22 -4.30 0.29 -10.73
CA TRP A 22 -3.48 -0.66 -9.99
C TRP A 22 -2.10 -0.09 -9.63
N ARG A 23 -1.39 0.47 -10.62
CA ARG A 23 -0.10 1.12 -10.41
C ARG A 23 -0.22 2.36 -9.52
N ARG A 24 -1.19 3.23 -9.81
CA ARG A 24 -1.44 4.45 -9.03
C ARG A 24 -1.84 4.13 -7.60
N GLY A 25 -2.69 3.11 -7.39
CA GLY A 25 -3.11 2.63 -6.08
C GLY A 25 -1.95 2.06 -5.27
N ALA A 26 -1.12 1.22 -5.88
CA ALA A 26 0.07 0.68 -5.22
C ALA A 26 1.07 1.79 -4.82
N LEU A 27 1.28 2.79 -5.67
CA LEU A 27 2.11 3.97 -5.32
C LEU A 27 1.50 4.76 -4.16
N LEU A 28 0.20 5.02 -4.18
CA LEU A 28 -0.49 5.74 -3.10
C LEU A 28 -0.37 5.00 -1.77
N ILE A 29 -0.54 3.68 -1.78
CA ILE A 29 -0.37 2.84 -0.59
C ILE A 29 1.09 2.90 -0.12
N GLY A 30 2.07 2.74 -1.03
CA GLY A 30 3.49 2.80 -0.69
C GLY A 30 3.90 4.13 -0.07
N ILE A 31 3.45 5.25 -0.64
CA ILE A 31 3.70 6.60 -0.11
C ILE A 31 3.02 6.76 1.26
N GLY A 32 1.74 6.38 1.39
CA GLY A 32 1.00 6.51 2.65
C GLY A 32 1.61 5.70 3.79
N VAL A 33 2.03 4.47 3.51
CA VAL A 33 2.73 3.62 4.49
C VAL A 33 4.13 4.17 4.78
N GLY A 34 4.83 4.72 3.80
CA GLY A 34 6.11 5.40 4.00
C GLY A 34 5.99 6.60 4.95
N VAL A 35 4.94 7.41 4.79
CA VAL A 35 4.61 8.50 5.72
C VAL A 35 4.33 7.95 7.12
N ALA A 36 3.57 6.85 7.24
CA ALA A 36 3.32 6.20 8.52
C ALA A 36 4.62 5.72 9.20
N ALA A 37 5.59 5.22 8.43
CA ALA A 37 6.91 4.85 8.95
C ALA A 37 7.68 6.07 9.49
N VAL A 38 7.65 7.22 8.80
CA VAL A 38 8.28 8.46 9.29
C VAL A 38 7.59 8.95 10.56
N LEU A 39 6.26 8.96 10.59
CA LEU A 39 5.48 9.31 11.78
C LEU A 39 5.81 8.39 12.96
N ARG A 40 6.09 7.10 12.71
CA ARG A 40 6.55 6.15 13.74
C ARG A 40 7.83 6.62 14.41
N LEU A 41 8.76 7.26 13.69
CA LEU A 41 10.02 7.77 14.25
C LEU A 41 9.82 9.02 15.11
N VAL A 42 8.89 9.90 14.72
CA VAL A 42 8.57 11.15 15.44
C VAL A 42 7.83 10.89 16.77
N LEU A 43 7.13 9.76 16.89
CA LEU A 43 6.38 9.40 18.10
C LEU A 43 7.33 8.93 19.23
N SER A 44 7.36 9.63 20.37
CA SER A 44 8.20 9.29 21.54
C SER A 44 7.74 7.98 22.20
N GLU A 45 8.71 7.16 22.62
CA GLU A 45 8.49 5.87 23.31
C GLU A 45 8.06 6.04 24.78
N GLU A 46 8.03 7.27 25.30
CA GLU A 46 7.82 7.61 26.71
C GLU A 46 6.54 7.07 27.37
N ARG A 47 5.59 6.52 26.60
CA ARG A 47 4.37 5.89 27.12
C ARG A 47 4.46 4.36 27.27
N ALA A 48 5.66 3.78 27.20
CA ALA A 48 5.88 2.34 27.15
C ALA A 48 5.84 1.67 28.53
N GLY A 49 4.72 1.78 29.25
CA GLY A 49 4.40 0.84 30.34
C GLY A 49 4.01 -0.57 29.85
N LEU A 50 3.85 -0.78 28.54
CA LEU A 50 3.39 -2.05 27.92
C LEU A 50 4.08 -2.43 26.59
N LEU A 51 5.00 -1.62 26.04
CA LEU A 51 5.66 -1.87 24.73
C LEU A 51 7.04 -2.55 24.82
N VAL A 52 7.43 -3.07 25.99
CA VAL A 52 8.74 -3.73 26.18
C VAL A 52 8.97 -4.92 25.23
N VAL A 53 7.90 -5.54 24.71
CA VAL A 53 7.99 -6.69 23.79
C VAL A 53 8.20 -6.26 22.32
N ARG A 54 7.77 -5.06 21.94
CA ARG A 54 7.73 -4.63 20.53
C ARG A 54 8.50 -3.32 20.37
N SER A 55 9.77 -3.45 20.02
CA SER A 55 10.67 -2.31 19.86
C SER A 55 10.18 -1.38 18.73
N LYS A 56 10.32 -0.07 18.94
CA LYS A 56 10.01 0.95 17.92
C LYS A 56 10.74 0.70 16.61
N GLY A 57 11.98 0.18 16.69
CA GLY A 57 12.77 -0.20 15.53
C GLY A 57 12.12 -1.30 14.69
N ILE A 58 11.60 -2.37 15.30
CA ILE A 58 10.90 -3.45 14.57
C ILE A 58 9.67 -2.89 13.84
N ASP A 59 8.92 -2.00 14.47
CA ASP A 59 7.74 -1.39 13.85
C ASP A 59 8.08 -0.46 12.70
N PHE A 60 9.14 0.32 12.85
CA PHE A 60 9.64 1.13 11.75
C PHE A 60 10.08 0.25 10.58
N VAL A 61 10.93 -0.75 10.82
CA VAL A 61 11.47 -1.63 9.77
C VAL A 61 10.36 -2.38 9.04
N THR A 62 9.40 -2.95 9.77
CA THR A 62 8.26 -3.65 9.15
C THR A 62 7.41 -2.71 8.30
N THR A 63 7.10 -1.52 8.80
CA THR A 63 6.30 -0.52 8.07
C THR A 63 7.05 -0.02 6.83
N VAL A 64 8.35 0.28 6.94
CA VAL A 64 9.17 0.71 5.80
C VAL A 64 9.33 -0.40 4.76
N THR A 65 9.38 -1.66 5.19
CA THR A 65 9.46 -2.82 4.30
C THR A 65 8.19 -2.93 3.46
N VAL A 66 7.01 -2.75 4.07
CA VAL A 66 5.74 -2.73 3.34
C VAL A 66 5.68 -1.55 2.37
N ALA A 67 6.11 -0.35 2.80
CA ALA A 67 6.19 0.81 1.92
C ALA A 67 7.07 0.54 0.69
N ALA A 68 8.28 0.02 0.89
CA ALA A 68 9.22 -0.34 -0.16
C ALA A 68 8.65 -1.42 -1.10
N ALA A 69 8.02 -2.46 -0.56
CA ALA A 69 7.40 -3.51 -1.37
C ALA A 69 6.28 -2.97 -2.28
N MET A 70 5.46 -2.03 -1.78
CA MET A 70 4.40 -1.41 -2.58
C MET A 70 4.94 -0.52 -3.69
N VAL A 71 5.98 0.27 -3.40
CA VAL A 71 6.66 1.07 -4.42
C VAL A 71 7.33 0.17 -5.46
N TYR A 72 7.96 -0.93 -5.03
CA TYR A 72 8.56 -1.91 -5.94
C TYR A 72 7.50 -2.53 -6.87
N ILE A 73 6.37 -3.02 -6.33
CA ILE A 73 5.27 -3.58 -7.13
C ILE A 73 4.72 -2.55 -8.13
N ALA A 74 4.61 -1.28 -7.73
CA ALA A 74 4.21 -0.24 -8.65
C ALA A 74 5.24 0.01 -9.76
N SER A 75 6.54 -0.11 -9.44
CA SER A 75 7.62 0.09 -10.41
C SER A 75 7.68 -1.02 -11.47
N THR A 76 7.23 -2.24 -11.13
CA THR A 76 7.17 -3.37 -12.07
C THR A 76 5.99 -3.31 -13.03
N ILE A 77 5.05 -2.37 -12.86
CA ILE A 77 3.88 -2.25 -13.73
C ILE A 77 4.17 -1.20 -14.80
N ASP A 78 4.09 -1.62 -16.06
CA ASP A 78 4.26 -0.71 -17.19
C ASP A 78 3.17 0.36 -17.23
N PRO A 79 3.53 1.64 -17.40
CA PRO A 79 2.57 2.73 -17.43
C PRO A 79 1.73 2.74 -18.72
N LEU A 80 2.12 1.99 -19.75
CA LEU A 80 1.45 1.96 -21.06
C LEU A 80 1.04 0.53 -21.49
N GLY A 81 1.39 -0.51 -20.71
CA GLY A 81 1.05 -1.90 -21.01
C GLY A 81 1.71 -2.49 -22.27
N THR A 82 2.88 -1.99 -22.67
CA THR A 82 3.56 -2.34 -23.93
C THR A 82 4.67 -3.40 -23.78
N GLY A 83 4.68 -4.15 -22.67
CA GLY A 83 5.63 -5.24 -22.43
C GLY A 83 5.25 -6.55 -23.12
#